data_AF-A0A7W8QMW8-F1
#
_entry.id   AF-A0A7W8QMW8-F1
#
_cell.length_a   1.000
_cell.length_b   1.000
_cell.length_c   1.000
_cell.angle_alpha   90.00
_cell.angle_beta   90.00
_cell.angle_gamma   90.00
#
_symmetry.space_group_name_H-M   'P 1'
#
loop_
_entity.id
_entity.type
_entity.pdbx_description
1 polymer ?
#
loop_
_entity_poly.entity_id
_entity_poly.type
_entity_poly.pdbx_seq_one_letter_code
_entity_poly.pdbx_strand_id
1 'polypeptide(L)'
;MCQGIHHRDGERFPTLWNLLSVFILLAVPLLSVLPGPGPGPRHARNIRRLPDPLPPAGPPPRRCIPGVAPDYNAFLALHTEHRMNWLLSYREESDKPYQAGNRIDPDIELAATTLEALARALASFPPPDYTRPYIDCVRTD
;
A
#
# COMPACT_ATOMS: atom_id res chain seq x y z
N MET A 1 -22.54 19.58 66.29
CA MET A 1 -22.21 18.23 66.79
C MET A 1 -22.15 17.28 65.59
N CYS A 2 -21.06 16.53 65.52
CA CYS A 2 -20.76 15.25 64.84
C CYS A 2 -21.98 14.49 64.25
N GLN A 3 -21.95 13.66 63.20
CA GLN A 3 -20.94 12.96 62.38
C GLN A 3 -21.74 11.84 61.67
N GLY A 4 -21.35 11.36 60.49
CA GLY A 4 -21.94 10.12 59.95
C GLY A 4 -21.86 9.93 58.44
N ILE A 5 -20.67 9.50 57.98
CA ILE A 5 -20.37 9.02 56.63
C ILE A 5 -21.09 7.70 56.37
N HIS A 6 -21.68 7.51 55.18
CA HIS A 6 -21.69 6.20 54.53
C HIS A 6 -21.44 6.32 53.02
N HIS A 7 -20.32 5.73 52.63
CA HIS A 7 -19.83 5.45 51.29
C HIS A 7 -20.56 4.22 50.73
N ARG A 8 -20.96 4.24 49.44
CA ARG A 8 -21.06 3.08 48.50
C ARG A 8 -21.55 3.60 47.15
N ASP A 9 -20.69 3.75 46.15
CA ASP A 9 -20.13 2.73 45.24
C ASP A 9 -21.08 2.36 44.09
N GLY A 10 -20.52 2.39 42.87
CA GLY A 10 -21.10 1.85 41.64
C GLY A 10 -22.19 2.74 41.03
N GLU A 11 -22.12 3.22 39.80
CA GLU A 11 -21.56 2.64 38.59
C GLU A 11 -21.15 3.81 37.69
N ARG A 12 -19.85 3.97 37.41
CA ARG A 12 -19.41 4.85 36.32
C ARG A 12 -19.82 4.15 35.02
N PHE A 13 -20.95 4.57 34.45
CA PHE A 13 -21.32 4.18 33.10
C PHE A 13 -20.10 4.36 32.19
N PRO A 14 -19.62 3.29 31.52
CA PRO A 14 -18.52 3.43 30.59
C PRO A 14 -18.99 4.38 29.49
N THR A 15 -18.37 5.55 29.42
CA THR A 15 -18.54 6.45 28.29
C THR A 15 -18.30 5.65 27.01
N LEU A 16 -19.14 5.82 25.99
CA LEU A 16 -19.04 5.13 24.69
C LEU A 16 -17.60 5.10 24.13
N TRP A 17 -16.80 6.09 24.50
CA TRP A 17 -15.37 6.19 24.26
C TRP A 17 -14.52 5.01 24.78
N ASN A 18 -14.80 4.52 25.99
CA ASN A 18 -14.09 3.38 26.58
C ASN A 18 -14.45 2.07 25.88
N LEU A 19 -15.71 1.89 25.48
CA LEU A 19 -16.14 0.73 24.71
C LEU A 19 -15.48 0.71 23.32
N LEU A 20 -15.38 1.87 22.66
CA LEU A 20 -14.75 2.00 21.36
C LEU A 20 -13.23 1.71 21.41
N SER A 21 -12.53 2.18 22.46
CA SER A 21 -11.11 1.92 22.68
C SER A 21 -10.79 0.43 22.92
N VAL A 22 -11.60 -0.24 23.75
CA VAL A 22 -11.48 -1.69 23.98
C VAL A 22 -11.79 -2.48 22.70
N PHE A 23 -12.78 -2.05 21.92
CA PHE A 23 -13.13 -2.69 20.65
C PHE A 23 -11.99 -2.58 19.62
N ILE A 24 -11.33 -1.42 19.51
CA ILE A 24 -10.17 -1.24 18.62
C ILE A 24 -8.99 -2.12 19.06
N LEU A 25 -8.68 -2.17 20.36
CA LEU A 25 -7.57 -2.99 20.88
C LEU A 25 -7.82 -4.50 20.75
N LEU A 26 -9.09 -4.96 20.77
CA LEU A 26 -9.46 -6.36 20.53
C LEU A 26 -9.60 -6.73 19.04
N ALA A 27 -9.93 -5.79 18.16
CA ALA A 27 -10.10 -6.06 16.73
C ALA A 27 -8.77 -6.14 15.96
N VAL A 28 -7.74 -5.40 16.40
CA VAL A 28 -6.42 -5.38 15.74
C VAL A 28 -5.68 -6.74 15.75
N PRO A 29 -5.69 -7.57 16.82
CA PRO A 29 -5.04 -8.88 16.77
C PRO A 29 -5.86 -9.93 15.99
N LEU A 30 -7.17 -9.74 15.77
CA LEU A 30 -8.00 -10.72 15.07
C LEU A 30 -7.80 -10.69 13.54
N LEU A 31 -7.46 -9.53 12.97
CA LEU A 31 -7.16 -9.37 11.55
C LEU A 31 -5.77 -9.90 11.14
N SER A 32 -4.89 -10.14 12.12
CA SER A 32 -3.57 -10.75 11.92
C SER A 32 -3.61 -12.29 11.90
N VAL A 33 -4.79 -12.89 12.08
CA VAL A 33 -5.04 -14.35 12.03
C VAL A 33 -5.93 -14.67 10.82
N LEU A 34 -5.64 -14.08 9.66
CA LEU A 34 -6.03 -14.71 8.41
C LEU A 34 -4.95 -15.75 8.07
N PRO A 35 -5.25 -17.06 8.15
CA PRO A 35 -4.38 -18.06 7.56
C PRO A 35 -4.32 -17.75 6.07
N GLY A 36 -3.11 -17.46 5.58
CA GLY A 36 -2.86 -17.31 4.14
C GLY A 36 -3.44 -18.50 3.39
N PRO A 37 -3.85 -18.34 2.12
CA PRO A 37 -4.37 -19.43 1.33
C PRO A 37 -3.27 -20.48 1.17
N GLY A 38 -3.31 -21.49 2.05
CA GLY A 38 -2.44 -22.64 1.97
C GLY A 38 -2.66 -23.34 0.62
N PRO A 39 -1.62 -23.96 0.04
CA PRO A 39 -1.78 -24.74 -1.17
C PRO A 39 -2.74 -25.90 -0.89
N GLY A 40 -3.85 -25.94 -1.63
CA GLY A 40 -4.86 -26.97 -1.49
C GLY A 40 -4.31 -28.38 -1.65
N PRO A 41 -4.95 -29.41 -1.06
CA PRO A 41 -4.50 -30.79 -1.14
C PRO A 41 -4.56 -31.25 -2.60
N ARG A 42 -3.38 -31.50 -3.20
CA ARG A 42 -3.27 -32.14 -4.52
C ARG A 42 -3.83 -33.55 -4.42
N HIS A 43 -5.05 -33.74 -4.91
CA HIS A 43 -5.54 -35.06 -5.25
C HIS A 43 -4.59 -35.70 -6.25
N ALA A 44 -3.86 -36.72 -5.79
CA ALA A 44 -3.11 -37.62 -6.65
C ALA A 44 -4.10 -38.46 -7.47
N ARG A 45 -4.51 -37.94 -8.63
CA ARG A 45 -5.20 -38.77 -9.63
C ARG A 45 -4.22 -39.12 -10.73
N ASN A 46 -3.64 -40.29 -10.56
CA ASN A 46 -2.94 -41.07 -11.56
C ASN A 46 -3.82 -41.18 -12.81
N ILE A 47 -3.52 -40.42 -13.87
CA ILE A 47 -4.08 -40.67 -15.20
C ILE A 47 -2.90 -40.64 -16.18
N ARG A 48 -2.51 -41.87 -16.56
CA ARG A 48 -1.93 -42.27 -17.84
C ARG A 48 -1.29 -41.17 -18.69
N ARG A 49 0.03 -41.32 -18.87
CA ARG A 49 0.85 -40.67 -19.91
C ARG A 49 0.13 -40.61 -21.26
N LEU A 50 -0.09 -39.40 -21.75
CA LEU A 50 -0.14 -39.07 -23.16
C LEU A 50 1.09 -38.19 -23.43
N PRO A 51 1.93 -38.46 -24.45
CA PRO A 51 3.02 -37.55 -24.78
C PRO A 51 2.44 -36.35 -25.54
N ASP A 52 2.16 -35.27 -24.82
CA ASP A 52 1.80 -33.99 -25.45
C ASP A 52 3.05 -33.25 -25.94
N PRO A 53 2.94 -32.49 -27.05
CA PRO A 53 4.04 -31.72 -27.62
C PRO A 53 4.52 -30.66 -26.61
N LEU A 54 5.84 -30.45 -26.53
CA LEU A 54 6.42 -29.44 -25.65
C LEU A 54 5.69 -28.10 -25.81
N PRO A 55 5.23 -27.45 -24.72
CA PRO A 55 4.75 -26.09 -24.82
C PRO A 55 5.90 -25.20 -25.32
N PRO A 56 5.63 -24.17 -26.15
CA PRO A 56 6.66 -23.19 -26.47
C PRO A 56 7.18 -22.66 -25.14
N ALA A 57 8.50 -22.71 -24.95
CA ALA A 57 9.15 -22.15 -23.78
C ALA A 57 8.64 -20.72 -23.61
N GLY A 58 7.78 -20.50 -22.60
CA GLY A 58 7.44 -19.16 -22.19
C GLY A 58 8.77 -18.42 -21.95
N PRO A 59 8.88 -17.14 -22.32
CA PRO A 59 10.11 -16.40 -22.10
C PRO A 59 10.54 -16.62 -20.64
N PRO A 60 11.81 -16.94 -20.36
CA PRO A 60 12.26 -17.13 -18.99
C PRO A 60 11.85 -15.89 -18.17
N PRO A 61 11.46 -16.04 -16.89
CA PRO A 61 11.29 -14.89 -16.04
C PRO A 61 12.58 -14.09 -16.15
N ARG A 62 12.49 -12.86 -16.67
CA ARG A 62 13.62 -11.96 -16.76
C ARG A 62 14.00 -11.64 -15.32
N ARG A 63 14.88 -12.46 -14.73
CA ARG A 63 15.57 -12.14 -13.49
C ARG A 63 16.12 -10.73 -13.67
N CYS A 64 15.72 -9.81 -12.79
CA CYS A 64 16.49 -8.61 -12.53
C CYS A 64 17.95 -9.05 -12.44
N ILE A 65 18.81 -8.51 -13.28
CA ILE A 65 20.23 -8.89 -13.33
C ILE A 65 20.78 -8.57 -11.93
N PRO A 66 21.09 -9.58 -11.10
CA PRO A 66 21.59 -9.33 -9.76
C PRO A 66 22.96 -8.66 -9.92
N GLY A 67 23.19 -7.52 -9.26
CA GLY A 67 24.52 -6.93 -9.12
C GLY A 67 24.85 -5.71 -9.99
N VAL A 68 23.89 -5.11 -10.70
CA VAL A 68 24.10 -3.76 -11.25
C VAL A 68 23.63 -2.73 -10.22
N ALA A 69 24.58 -2.01 -9.63
CA ALA A 69 24.26 -0.91 -8.73
C ALA A 69 23.39 0.13 -9.48
N PRO A 70 22.28 0.59 -8.91
CA PRO A 70 21.41 1.55 -9.57
C PRO A 70 22.15 2.89 -9.74
N ASP A 71 21.88 3.59 -10.84
CA ASP A 71 22.35 4.96 -11.03
C ASP A 71 21.57 5.90 -10.11
N TYR A 72 22.11 6.07 -8.88
CA TYR A 72 21.52 6.89 -7.85
C TYR A 72 21.46 8.37 -8.22
N ASN A 73 22.41 8.87 -9.03
CA ASN A 73 22.41 10.27 -9.46
C ASN A 73 21.24 10.55 -10.41
N ALA A 74 21.03 9.67 -11.38
CA ALA A 74 19.88 9.77 -12.28
C ALA A 74 18.56 9.61 -11.52
N PHE A 75 18.50 8.71 -10.54
CA PHE A 75 17.31 8.54 -9.69
C PHE A 75 17.00 9.80 -8.86
N LEU A 76 18.01 10.45 -8.28
CA LEU A 76 17.84 11.70 -7.52
C LEU A 76 17.40 12.87 -8.42
N ALA A 77 17.92 12.94 -9.64
CA ALA A 77 17.48 13.93 -10.63
C ALA A 77 15.99 13.76 -10.96
N LEU A 78 15.58 12.52 -11.27
CA LEU A 78 14.18 12.18 -11.55
C LEU A 78 13.28 12.45 -10.32
N HIS A 79 13.77 12.14 -9.12
CA HIS A 79 13.07 12.47 -7.88
C HIS A 79 12.86 13.97 -7.73
N THR A 80 13.88 14.77 -8.02
CA THR A 80 13.80 16.23 -7.88
C THR A 80 12.81 16.83 -8.87
N GLU A 81 12.80 16.34 -10.11
CA GLU A 81 11.89 16.78 -11.18
C GLU A 81 10.42 16.52 -10.82
N HIS A 82 10.11 15.33 -10.31
CA HIS A 82 8.73 14.90 -10.09
C HIS A 82 8.24 15.01 -8.63
N ARG A 83 9.06 15.55 -7.71
CA ARG A 83 8.80 15.56 -6.25
C ARG A 83 7.47 16.16 -5.81
N MET A 84 6.88 17.04 -6.61
CA MET A 84 5.61 17.70 -6.24
C MET A 84 4.45 16.72 -6.26
N ASN A 85 4.44 15.81 -7.24
CA ASN A 85 3.33 14.90 -7.50
C ASN A 85 3.65 13.45 -7.13
N TRP A 86 4.94 13.10 -7.04
CA TRP A 86 5.37 11.71 -6.90
C TRP A 86 6.33 11.53 -5.73
N LEU A 87 6.16 10.41 -5.02
CA LEU A 87 7.09 9.88 -4.04
C LEU A 87 7.78 8.66 -4.63
N LEU A 88 9.08 8.75 -4.85
CA LEU A 88 9.86 7.68 -5.46
C LEU A 88 10.55 6.82 -4.41
N SER A 89 10.58 5.51 -4.63
CA SER A 89 11.28 4.55 -3.78
C SER A 89 11.98 3.47 -4.63
N TYR A 90 13.02 2.88 -4.04
CA TYR A 90 13.80 1.81 -4.66
C TYR A 90 13.77 0.57 -3.75
N ARG A 91 13.40 -0.59 -4.30
CA ARG A 91 13.36 -1.89 -3.59
C ARG A 91 14.13 -2.94 -4.37
N GLU A 92 15.38 -3.19 -4.01
CA GLU A 92 16.27 -4.12 -4.71
C GLU A 92 15.72 -5.55 -4.82
N GLU A 93 15.01 -6.02 -3.79
CA GLU A 93 14.43 -7.37 -3.74
C GLU A 93 13.20 -7.55 -4.64
N SER A 94 12.71 -6.46 -5.25
CA SER A 94 11.52 -6.50 -6.11
C SER A 94 11.88 -6.78 -7.57
N ASP A 95 11.04 -7.56 -8.26
CA ASP A 95 11.08 -7.70 -9.72
C ASP A 95 10.88 -6.34 -10.45
N LYS A 96 10.34 -5.34 -9.75
CA LYS A 96 10.17 -3.96 -10.21
C LYS A 96 10.74 -3.02 -9.15
N PRO A 97 12.07 -2.81 -9.15
CA PRO A 97 12.73 -2.14 -8.05
C PRO A 97 12.43 -0.65 -8.00
N TYR A 98 12.13 -0.02 -9.14
CA TYR A 98 11.77 1.39 -9.18
C TYR A 98 10.27 1.57 -8.98
N GLN A 99 9.87 2.22 -7.91
CA GLN A 99 8.47 2.42 -7.53
C GLN A 99 8.18 3.90 -7.34
N ALA A 100 6.97 4.33 -7.68
CA ALA A 100 6.48 5.68 -7.46
C ALA A 100 5.02 5.65 -7.00
N GLY A 101 4.73 6.31 -5.88
CA GLY A 101 3.37 6.58 -5.44
C GLY A 101 2.98 8.02 -5.74
N ASN A 102 1.77 8.25 -6.22
CA ASN A 102 1.27 9.60 -6.43
C ASN A 102 0.86 10.22 -5.08
N ARG A 103 1.22 11.48 -4.88
CA ARG A 103 1.00 12.24 -3.64
C ARG A 103 -0.40 12.84 -3.54
N ILE A 104 -1.04 13.06 -4.68
CA ILE A 104 -2.37 13.66 -4.79
C ILE A 104 -3.43 12.57 -4.73
N ASP A 105 -3.19 11.47 -5.47
CA ASP A 105 -4.08 10.32 -5.54
C ASP A 105 -3.34 9.05 -5.09
N PRO A 106 -3.52 8.59 -3.84
CA PRO A 106 -2.79 7.44 -3.30
C PRO A 106 -3.13 6.12 -3.98
N ASP A 107 -4.20 6.05 -4.78
CA ASP A 107 -4.57 4.84 -5.52
C ASP A 107 -3.72 4.65 -6.78
N ILE A 108 -2.97 5.68 -7.20
CA ILE A 108 -2.08 5.63 -8.36
C ILE A 108 -0.65 5.26 -7.93
N GLU A 109 -0.27 4.03 -8.25
CA GLU A 109 1.09 3.51 -8.06
C GLU A 109 1.71 3.04 -9.38
N LEU A 110 2.99 3.35 -9.56
CA LEU A 110 3.79 2.95 -10.71
C LEU A 110 4.97 2.11 -10.25
N ALA A 111 5.25 1.04 -11.00
CA ALA A 111 6.40 0.18 -10.75
C ALA A 111 7.06 -0.22 -12.07
N ALA A 112 8.38 -0.09 -12.15
CA ALA A 112 9.16 -0.33 -13.35
C ALA A 112 10.43 -1.14 -13.07
N THR A 113 10.88 -1.87 -14.08
CA THR A 113 12.14 -2.65 -14.05
C THR A 113 13.37 -1.80 -14.33
N THR A 114 13.19 -0.63 -14.95
CA THR A 114 14.27 0.28 -15.35
C THR A 114 13.89 1.73 -15.03
N LEU A 115 14.89 2.56 -14.76
CA LEU A 115 14.69 3.97 -14.47
C LEU A 115 14.06 4.73 -15.66
N GLU A 116 14.47 4.40 -16.89
CA GLU A 116 13.95 5.04 -18.10
C GLU A 116 12.45 4.74 -18.32
N ALA A 117 12.02 3.50 -18.06
CA ALA A 117 10.61 3.13 -18.13
C ALA A 117 9.79 3.88 -17.08
N LEU A 118 10.34 4.06 -15.87
CA LEU A 118 9.71 4.87 -14.84
C LEU A 118 9.57 6.33 -15.26
N ALA A 119 10.63 6.94 -15.78
CA ALA A 119 10.62 8.33 -16.24
C ALA A 119 9.54 8.57 -17.31
N ARG A 120 9.43 7.67 -18.28
CA ARG A 120 8.35 7.72 -19.29
C ARG A 120 6.96 7.60 -18.68
N ALA A 121 6.78 6.71 -17.70
CA ALA A 121 5.51 6.56 -17.03
C ALA A 121 5.14 7.83 -16.23
N LEU A 122 6.07 8.41 -15.47
CA LEU A 122 5.84 9.64 -14.70
C LEU A 122 5.42 10.81 -15.60
N ALA A 123 6.03 10.93 -16.79
CA ALA A 123 5.68 11.97 -17.75
C ALA A 123 4.27 11.80 -18.36
N SER A 124 3.70 10.59 -18.34
CA SER A 124 2.39 10.31 -18.95
C SER A 124 1.19 10.68 -18.06
N PHE A 125 1.43 10.98 -16.78
CA PHE A 125 0.40 11.38 -15.82
C PHE A 125 0.51 12.88 -15.53
N PRO A 126 -0.20 13.74 -16.28
CA PRO A 126 -0.26 15.15 -15.95
C PRO A 126 -0.92 15.32 -14.57
N PRO A 127 -0.45 16.28 -13.74
CA PRO A 127 -1.13 16.59 -12.49
C PRO A 127 -2.57 17.05 -12.78
N PRO A 128 -3.53 16.73 -11.90
CA PRO A 128 -4.87 17.29 -12.01
C PRO A 128 -4.80 18.83 -11.91
N ASP A 129 -5.63 19.52 -12.70
CA ASP A 129 -5.75 20.97 -12.64
C ASP A 129 -6.27 21.38 -11.26
N TYR A 130 -5.38 21.86 -10.40
CA TYR A 130 -5.77 22.37 -9.08
C TYR A 130 -6.46 23.73 -9.25
N THR A 131 -7.79 23.73 -9.26
CA THR A 131 -8.59 24.96 -9.14
C THR A 131 -8.85 25.22 -7.67
N ARG A 132 -8.27 26.29 -7.10
CA ARG A 132 -8.55 26.69 -5.72
C ARG A 132 -10.03 27.08 -5.63
N PRO A 133 -10.88 26.41 -4.83
CA PRO A 133 -12.26 26.84 -4.67
C PRO A 133 -12.24 28.19 -3.96
N TYR A 134 -12.71 29.23 -4.63
CA TYR A 134 -13.04 30.49 -3.98
C TYR A 134 -14.36 30.26 -3.25
N ILE A 135 -14.36 30.47 -1.93
CA ILE A 135 -15.61 30.59 -1.19
C ILE A 135 -16.15 31.96 -1.59
N ASP A 136 -17.26 31.98 -2.32
CA ASP A 136 -18.03 33.21 -2.50
C ASP A 136 -18.55 33.61 -1.13
N CYS A 137 -17.94 34.63 -0.54
CA CYS A 137 -18.45 35.29 0.64
C CYS A 137 -19.75 36.01 0.24
N VAL A 138 -20.85 35.27 0.12
CA VAL A 138 -22.18 35.87 -0.01
C VAL A 138 -22.47 36.56 1.31
N ARG A 139 -22.38 37.89 1.31
CA ARG A 139 -22.84 38.73 2.39
C ARG A 139 -24.37 38.54 2.47
N THR A 140 -24.83 37.78 3.45
CA THR A 140 -26.24 37.75 3.83
C THR A 140 -26.53 39.06 4.54
N ASP A 141 -27.24 39.97 3.86
CA ASP A 141 -27.82 41.17 4.45
C ASP A 141 -29.04 40.84 5.33
#